data_AF-A0A6A6HTY6-F1
#
_entry.id   AF-A0A6A6HTY6-F1
#
_cell.length_a   1.000
_cell.length_b   1.000
_cell.length_c   1.000
_cell.angle_alpha   90.00
_cell.angle_beta   90.00
_cell.angle_gamma   90.00
#
_symmetry.space_group_name_H-M   'P 1'
#
loop_
_entity.id
_entity.type
_entity.pdbx_description
1 polymer ?
#
loop_
_entity_poly.entity_id
_entity_poly.type
_entity_poly.pdbx_seq_one_letter_code
_entity_poly.pdbx_strand_id
1 'polypeptide(L)'
;MPLGTFANQTEVKCTAPLLDESLFSKTGGYTSGRYCGLGSFEDGTTCCFPCPIQDWLYPPEWKSQLRVPNYLSLLSVILCCFLLLSFAILPSEQTHRHYLSVGLLFPVLFISLSFAIPVSTKPSLCHDAITPNDMHSDISCAWTGSLVTLGGLGCVIWVFLRSLWLHIRIFWDRDPGKRFKWGSLVIGYLLPFVFLIAILAATGFSYRMGQTCLPNREHALVTFWIWLVVFAILAFLLQTVTTAYCFYVYIRTLRRERRSSAVNSFERGRARRKVENWGNVKRLFLLQWRNILVSIFVIIGSISFFIVFWTQDSKIGTVFNDPEHIKPVKTWIICQTLSKGDKNECRRYVKDFTVDQSAVLTSLILASVRSYLLPSKNFEE
;
A
#
# COMPACT_ATOMS: atom_id res chain seq x y z
N MET A 1 61.26 10.75 -10.11
CA MET A 1 61.05 12.11 -10.65
C MET A 1 59.78 12.66 -10.02
N PRO A 2 59.83 13.68 -9.16
CA PRO A 2 58.63 14.21 -8.49
C PRO A 2 58.08 15.39 -9.30
N LEU A 3 56.77 15.40 -9.56
CA LEU A 3 56.05 16.56 -10.08
C LEU A 3 54.62 16.52 -9.55
N GLY A 4 54.17 17.63 -8.97
CA GLY A 4 52.75 17.95 -8.87
C GLY A 4 52.20 18.10 -7.45
N THR A 5 52.59 19.17 -6.76
CA THR A 5 51.76 19.85 -5.75
C THR A 5 50.38 20.13 -6.32
N PHE A 6 49.34 19.50 -5.76
CA PHE A 6 47.94 19.87 -5.99
C PHE A 6 47.32 20.39 -4.69
N ALA A 7 46.89 21.66 -4.78
CA ALA A 7 45.78 22.32 -4.11
C ALA A 7 45.27 21.79 -2.75
N ASN A 8 45.42 22.65 -1.75
CA ASN A 8 44.47 22.89 -0.65
C ASN A 8 43.73 21.65 -0.13
N GLN A 9 44.38 20.92 0.79
CA GLN A 9 43.77 19.83 1.54
C GLN A 9 42.62 20.36 2.41
N THR A 10 41.40 20.42 1.86
CA THR A 10 40.25 19.99 2.67
C THR A 10 40.51 18.53 2.98
N GLU A 11 40.91 18.21 4.21
CA GLU A 11 41.04 16.83 4.67
C GLU A 11 39.76 16.08 4.31
N VAL A 12 39.84 15.21 3.30
CA VAL A 12 38.72 14.38 2.89
C VAL A 12 38.61 13.27 3.93
N LYS A 13 37.85 13.54 5.01
CA LYS A 13 37.70 12.59 6.13
C LYS A 13 36.91 11.33 5.75
N CYS A 14 36.06 11.41 4.72
CA CYS A 14 35.28 10.29 4.21
C CYS A 14 35.73 9.90 2.80
N THR A 15 36.06 8.62 2.59
CA THR A 15 36.39 8.13 1.25
C THR A 15 35.15 8.07 0.38
N ALA A 16 35.24 8.60 -0.85
CA ALA A 16 34.15 8.55 -1.82
C ALA A 16 33.63 7.10 -2.01
N PRO A 17 32.30 6.88 -2.08
CA PRO A 17 31.23 7.88 -2.26
C PRO A 17 30.63 8.45 -0.96
N LEU A 18 31.21 8.13 0.20
CA LEU A 18 30.70 8.61 1.49
C LEU A 18 30.98 10.10 1.67
N LEU A 19 30.09 10.78 2.40
CA LEU A 19 30.16 12.21 2.69
C LEU A 19 30.21 12.45 4.20
N ASP A 20 30.99 13.43 4.63
CA ASP A 20 31.12 13.80 6.04
C ASP A 20 29.84 14.51 6.53
N GLU A 21 29.21 13.96 7.57
CA GLU A 21 27.98 14.51 8.15
C GLU A 21 28.16 15.95 8.63
N SER A 22 29.35 16.30 9.14
CA SER A 22 29.63 17.62 9.73
C SER A 22 29.53 18.77 8.73
N LEU A 23 29.59 18.46 7.42
CA LEU A 23 29.43 19.43 6.34
C LEU A 23 27.96 19.78 6.05
N PHE A 24 27.01 19.09 6.67
CA PHE A 24 25.58 19.26 6.41
C PHE A 24 24.83 19.78 7.63
N SER A 25 23.82 20.62 7.38
CA SER A 25 23.00 21.22 8.43
C SER A 25 22.26 20.16 9.24
N LYS A 26 22.11 20.36 10.56
CA LYS A 26 21.28 19.50 11.42
C LYS A 26 19.79 19.87 11.38
N THR A 27 19.43 20.92 10.64
CA THR A 27 18.06 21.43 10.53
C THR A 27 17.58 21.35 9.09
N GLY A 28 16.37 20.83 8.88
CA GLY A 28 15.76 20.68 7.56
C GLY A 28 15.76 19.23 7.06
N GLY A 29 14.67 18.82 6.42
CA GLY A 29 14.45 17.45 5.98
C GLY A 29 14.40 16.43 7.12
N TYR A 30 14.43 15.14 6.76
CA TYR A 30 14.35 14.03 7.71
C TYR A 30 15.75 13.55 8.10
N THR A 31 16.35 14.19 9.11
CA THR A 31 17.73 13.89 9.59
C THR A 31 17.89 12.46 10.11
N SER A 32 16.90 11.93 10.84
CA SER A 32 16.89 10.51 11.28
C SER A 32 16.80 9.52 10.11
N GLY A 33 16.58 9.99 8.89
CA GLY A 33 16.59 9.20 7.66
C GLY A 33 17.94 9.11 6.97
N ARG A 34 18.98 9.77 7.50
CA ARG A 34 20.34 9.69 6.94
C ARG A 34 20.93 8.31 7.13
N TYR A 35 21.64 7.82 6.12
CA TYR A 35 22.29 6.52 6.15
C TYR A 35 23.74 6.64 6.62
N CYS A 36 23.91 6.86 7.93
CA CYS A 36 25.21 7.08 8.60
C CYS A 36 25.63 5.93 9.55
N GLY A 37 25.01 4.76 9.42
CA GLY A 37 25.10 3.62 10.34
C GLY A 37 26.47 2.94 10.51
N LEU A 38 27.56 3.55 10.01
CA LEU A 38 28.93 3.08 10.19
C LEU A 38 29.46 3.30 11.62
N GLY A 39 28.74 4.10 12.43
CA GLY A 39 29.27 4.63 13.68
C GLY A 39 30.26 5.75 13.42
N SER A 40 30.73 6.40 14.49
CA SER A 40 31.82 7.35 14.41
C SER A 40 33.14 6.59 14.26
N PHE A 41 33.99 7.04 13.32
CA PHE A 41 35.37 6.56 13.22
C PHE A 41 36.16 6.96 14.50
N GLU A 42 37.37 6.42 14.71
CA GLU A 42 38.16 6.67 15.94
C GLU A 42 38.42 8.15 16.22
N ASP A 43 38.39 8.97 15.17
CA ASP A 43 38.52 10.43 15.15
C ASP A 43 37.18 11.18 15.37
N GLY A 44 36.09 10.48 15.64
CA GLY A 44 34.76 11.03 15.89
C GLY A 44 33.99 11.44 14.62
N THR A 45 34.58 11.24 13.43
CA THR A 45 33.95 11.56 12.14
C THR A 45 32.80 10.58 11.86
N THR A 46 31.66 11.08 11.40
CA THR A 46 30.53 10.25 10.94
C THR A 46 30.36 10.42 9.44
N CYS A 47 30.47 9.31 8.70
CA CYS A 47 30.32 9.32 7.24
C CYS A 47 28.98 8.72 6.82
N CYS A 48 28.29 9.38 5.88
CA CYS A 48 26.96 9.04 5.43
C CYS A 48 26.93 8.73 3.93
N PHE A 49 26.00 7.87 3.51
CA PHE A 49 25.72 7.65 2.09
C PHE A 49 24.95 8.82 1.47
N PRO A 50 25.21 9.13 0.19
CA PRO A 50 24.46 10.16 -0.50
C PRO A 50 23.03 9.72 -0.81
N CYS A 51 22.12 10.68 -0.70
CA CYS A 51 20.70 10.54 -1.02
C CYS A 51 20.48 10.70 -2.54
N PRO A 52 19.57 9.92 -3.16
CA PRO A 52 18.72 8.87 -2.58
C PRO A 52 19.43 7.50 -2.52
N ILE A 53 19.28 6.79 -1.40
CA ILE A 53 19.96 5.48 -1.19
C ILE A 53 19.58 4.43 -2.24
N GLN A 54 18.38 4.53 -2.81
CA GLN A 54 17.86 3.61 -3.82
C GLN A 54 18.72 3.59 -5.07
N ASP A 55 19.40 4.69 -5.40
CA ASP A 55 20.30 4.78 -6.55
C ASP A 55 21.58 3.96 -6.37
N TRP A 56 21.85 3.49 -5.14
CA TRP A 56 22.97 2.63 -4.79
C TRP A 56 22.55 1.17 -4.59
N LEU A 57 21.29 0.95 -4.21
CA LEU A 57 20.75 -0.38 -3.94
C LEU A 57 20.15 -1.04 -5.19
N TYR A 58 19.46 -0.25 -6.02
CA TYR A 58 18.72 -0.72 -7.19
C TYR A 58 19.44 -0.44 -8.51
N PRO A 59 19.13 -1.21 -9.57
CA PRO A 59 19.65 -0.96 -10.91
C PRO A 59 19.14 0.36 -11.53
N PRO A 60 19.86 0.96 -12.49
CA PRO A 60 19.49 2.25 -13.08
C PRO A 60 18.11 2.23 -13.76
N GLU A 61 17.67 1.08 -14.26
CA GLU A 61 16.32 0.87 -14.84
C GLU A 61 15.20 0.94 -13.79
N TRP A 62 15.51 0.93 -12.49
CA TRP A 62 14.52 1.01 -11.42
C TRP A 62 13.63 2.25 -11.54
N LYS A 63 14.23 3.42 -11.83
CA LYS A 63 13.47 4.67 -11.98
C LYS A 63 12.51 4.63 -13.17
N SER A 64 12.85 3.94 -14.26
CA SER A 64 11.95 3.83 -15.41
C SER A 64 10.84 2.82 -15.14
N GLN A 65 11.14 1.69 -14.48
CA GLN A 65 10.15 0.68 -14.12
C GLN A 65 9.12 1.19 -13.10
N LEU A 66 9.53 2.04 -12.15
CA LEU A 66 8.60 2.69 -11.22
C LEU A 66 7.60 3.64 -11.89
N ARG A 67 7.84 4.08 -13.14
CA ARG A 67 6.84 4.89 -13.86
C ARG A 67 5.60 4.08 -14.25
N VAL A 68 5.75 2.78 -14.50
CA VAL A 68 4.64 1.90 -14.90
C VAL A 68 3.47 1.95 -13.91
N PRO A 69 3.66 1.66 -12.61
CA PRO A 69 2.57 1.75 -11.63
C PRO A 69 2.04 3.18 -11.46
N ASN A 70 2.87 4.21 -11.62
CA ASN A 70 2.42 5.59 -11.52
C ASN A 70 1.44 5.98 -12.65
N TYR A 71 1.72 5.57 -13.91
CA TYR A 71 0.80 5.77 -15.03
C TYR A 71 -0.47 4.92 -14.91
N LEU A 72 -0.38 3.70 -14.38
CA LEU A 72 -1.56 2.90 -14.07
C LEU A 72 -2.40 3.59 -12.97
N SER A 73 -1.77 4.15 -11.95
CA SER A 73 -2.47 4.91 -10.91
C SER A 73 -3.16 6.15 -11.48
N LEU A 74 -2.57 6.83 -12.46
CA LEU A 74 -3.22 7.94 -13.17
C LEU A 74 -4.51 7.51 -13.89
N LEU A 75 -4.48 6.38 -14.61
CA LEU A 75 -5.68 5.83 -15.24
C LEU A 75 -6.74 5.45 -14.20
N SER A 76 -6.31 4.87 -13.07
CA SER A 76 -7.17 4.55 -11.94
C SER A 76 -7.84 5.80 -11.35
N VAL A 77 -7.12 6.93 -11.20
CA VAL A 77 -7.70 8.21 -10.77
C VAL A 77 -8.79 8.67 -11.75
N ILE A 78 -8.51 8.64 -13.05
CA ILE A 78 -9.48 9.05 -14.09
C ILE A 78 -10.78 8.24 -13.98
N LEU A 79 -10.65 6.91 -13.87
CA LEU A 79 -11.81 6.02 -13.75
C LEU A 79 -12.58 6.24 -12.43
N CYS A 80 -11.88 6.41 -11.31
CA CYS A 80 -12.53 6.69 -10.02
C CYS A 80 -13.28 8.03 -10.05
N CYS A 81 -12.67 9.08 -10.61
CA CYS A 81 -13.31 10.38 -10.79
C CYS A 81 -14.55 10.27 -11.70
N PHE A 82 -14.45 9.53 -12.81
CA PHE A 82 -15.58 9.29 -13.69
C PHE A 82 -16.74 8.57 -12.97
N LEU A 83 -16.46 7.55 -12.17
CA LEU A 83 -17.48 6.85 -11.37
C LEU A 83 -18.12 7.75 -10.32
N LEU A 84 -17.32 8.52 -9.57
CA LEU A 84 -17.83 9.44 -8.55
C LEU A 84 -18.69 10.54 -9.19
N LEU A 85 -18.26 11.10 -10.32
CA LEU A 85 -19.01 12.09 -11.07
C LEU A 85 -20.32 11.50 -11.62
N SER A 86 -20.28 10.28 -12.14
CA SER A 86 -21.48 9.55 -12.58
C SER A 86 -22.48 9.39 -11.44
N PHE A 87 -22.00 9.05 -10.24
CA PHE A 87 -22.86 8.93 -9.06
C PHE A 87 -23.35 10.28 -8.52
N ALA A 88 -22.66 11.38 -8.78
CA ALA A 88 -23.11 12.72 -8.38
C ALA A 88 -24.21 13.24 -9.31
N ILE A 89 -24.11 12.97 -10.61
CA ILE A 89 -25.01 13.51 -11.64
C ILE A 89 -26.24 12.61 -11.83
N LEU A 90 -26.08 11.28 -11.87
CA LEU A 90 -27.20 10.38 -12.16
C LEU A 90 -28.02 10.07 -10.91
N PRO A 91 -29.36 9.99 -11.04
CA PRO A 91 -30.27 9.63 -9.96
C PRO A 91 -29.97 8.24 -9.37
N SER A 92 -30.32 8.04 -8.10
CA SER A 92 -30.14 6.77 -7.39
C SER A 92 -30.85 5.60 -8.04
N GLU A 93 -31.96 5.88 -8.72
CA GLU A 93 -32.80 4.87 -9.39
C GLU A 93 -32.07 4.22 -10.56
N GLN A 94 -31.20 4.95 -11.27
CA GLN A 94 -30.47 4.43 -12.43
C GLN A 94 -29.11 3.82 -12.05
N THR A 95 -28.52 4.26 -10.94
CA THR A 95 -27.16 3.84 -10.56
C THR A 95 -27.14 2.63 -9.65
N HIS A 96 -28.27 2.28 -9.00
CA HIS A 96 -28.36 1.21 -7.99
C HIS A 96 -27.19 1.20 -7.01
N ARG A 97 -26.69 2.40 -6.66
CA ARG A 97 -25.43 2.55 -5.92
C ARG A 97 -25.58 2.07 -4.48
N HIS A 98 -24.65 1.22 -4.05
CA HIS A 98 -24.55 0.82 -2.65
C HIS A 98 -23.54 1.71 -1.92
N TYR A 99 -23.92 2.27 -0.78
CA TYR A 99 -23.09 3.23 -0.03
C TYR A 99 -21.72 2.65 0.37
N LEU A 100 -21.60 1.34 0.66
CA LEU A 100 -20.31 0.70 0.93
C LEU A 100 -19.38 0.67 -0.29
N SER A 101 -19.93 0.58 -1.50
CA SER A 101 -19.14 0.62 -2.74
C SER A 101 -18.70 2.04 -3.06
N VAL A 102 -19.58 3.02 -2.84
CA VAL A 102 -19.24 4.45 -3.00
C VAL A 102 -18.21 4.87 -1.95
N GLY A 103 -18.37 4.42 -0.71
CA GLY A 103 -17.42 4.66 0.38
C GLY A 103 -16.02 4.13 0.06
N LEU A 104 -15.93 2.91 -0.49
CA LEU A 104 -14.65 2.30 -0.90
C LEU A 104 -13.96 3.05 -2.07
N LEU A 105 -14.70 3.76 -2.93
CA LEU A 105 -14.09 4.53 -4.02
C LEU A 105 -13.23 5.68 -3.52
N PHE A 106 -13.56 6.30 -2.39
CA PHE A 106 -12.77 7.44 -1.86
C PHE A 106 -11.35 7.03 -1.41
N PRO A 107 -11.16 6.00 -0.54
CA PRO A 107 -9.83 5.52 -0.22
C PRO A 107 -9.06 5.01 -1.44
N VAL A 108 -9.74 4.36 -2.38
CA VAL A 108 -9.11 3.91 -3.63
C VAL A 108 -8.63 5.10 -4.46
N LEU A 109 -9.43 6.17 -4.55
CA LEU A 109 -9.00 7.41 -5.19
C LEU A 109 -7.80 8.03 -4.48
N PHE A 110 -7.80 8.07 -3.14
CA PHE A 110 -6.69 8.65 -2.36
C PHE A 110 -5.38 7.90 -2.58
N ILE A 111 -5.37 6.56 -2.48
CA ILE A 111 -4.15 5.79 -2.72
C ILE A 111 -3.69 5.87 -4.18
N SER A 112 -4.60 5.95 -5.15
CA SER A 112 -4.20 6.15 -6.55
C SER A 112 -3.63 7.55 -6.77
N LEU A 113 -4.19 8.57 -6.11
CA LEU A 113 -3.72 9.94 -6.20
C LEU A 113 -2.31 10.09 -5.60
N SER A 114 -1.98 9.36 -4.52
CA SER A 114 -0.64 9.41 -3.95
C SER A 114 0.46 8.93 -4.91
N PHE A 115 0.15 7.98 -5.79
CA PHE A 115 1.10 7.50 -6.82
C PHE A 115 1.01 8.29 -8.14
N ALA A 116 -0.10 8.99 -8.38
CA ALA A 116 -0.25 9.85 -9.56
C ALA A 116 0.43 11.22 -9.39
N ILE A 117 0.38 11.83 -8.19
CA ILE A 117 0.98 13.15 -7.92
C ILE A 117 2.48 13.22 -8.29
N PRO A 118 3.33 12.21 -7.97
CA PRO A 118 4.74 12.25 -8.31
C PRO A 118 5.05 12.32 -9.82
N VAL A 119 4.11 11.88 -10.68
CA VAL A 119 4.27 11.97 -12.14
C VAL A 119 4.33 13.42 -12.60
N SER A 120 3.46 14.26 -12.02
CA SER A 120 3.34 15.68 -12.37
C SER A 120 4.35 16.54 -11.61
N THR A 121 4.55 16.27 -10.33
CA THR A 121 5.38 17.12 -9.46
C THR A 121 6.88 16.84 -9.56
N LYS A 122 7.29 15.62 -9.93
CA LYS A 122 8.70 15.19 -9.99
C LYS A 122 9.50 15.69 -8.76
N PRO A 123 9.10 15.29 -7.54
CA PRO A 123 9.63 15.88 -6.32
C PRO A 123 11.14 15.63 -6.18
N SER A 124 11.86 16.58 -5.59
CA SER A 124 13.24 16.35 -5.15
C SER A 124 13.20 15.45 -3.92
N LEU A 125 13.79 14.26 -4.01
CA LEU A 125 13.74 13.29 -2.91
C LEU A 125 14.63 13.70 -1.73
N CYS A 126 15.59 14.60 -1.96
CA CYS A 126 16.65 14.94 -1.02
C CYS A 126 16.65 16.45 -0.76
N HIS A 127 16.78 16.81 0.51
CA HIS A 127 16.94 18.18 0.98
C HIS A 127 18.35 18.69 0.69
N ASP A 128 19.34 17.85 1.03
CA ASP A 128 20.77 18.04 0.74
C ASP A 128 21.37 16.72 0.23
N ALA A 129 22.70 16.64 0.11
CA ALA A 129 23.36 15.47 -0.46
C ALA A 129 23.21 14.18 0.37
N ILE A 130 22.85 14.24 1.66
CA ILE A 130 22.71 13.08 2.55
C ILE A 130 21.32 12.96 3.19
N THR A 131 20.55 14.04 3.25
CA THR A 131 19.29 14.15 3.99
C THR A 131 18.07 14.04 3.05
N PRO A 132 17.16 13.07 3.28
CA PRO A 132 15.89 13.01 2.57
C PRO A 132 14.97 14.19 2.89
N ASN A 133 14.12 14.59 1.94
CA ASN A 133 13.05 15.55 2.21
C ASN A 133 11.94 14.93 3.08
N ASP A 134 11.34 15.77 3.93
CA ASP A 134 10.23 15.43 4.81
C ASP A 134 8.98 16.24 4.47
N MET A 135 7.91 16.07 5.25
CA MET A 135 6.65 16.80 5.02
C MET A 135 6.78 18.33 5.19
N HIS A 136 7.81 18.79 5.90
CA HIS A 136 8.02 20.21 6.21
C HIS A 136 8.90 20.89 5.16
N SER A 137 9.82 20.14 4.54
CA SER A 137 10.68 20.63 3.47
C SER A 137 10.08 20.47 2.07
N ASP A 138 9.15 19.52 1.86
CA ASP A 138 8.42 19.36 0.60
C ASP A 138 6.91 19.09 0.84
N ILE A 139 6.06 19.96 0.30
CA ILE A 139 4.60 19.82 0.40
C ILE A 139 4.06 18.63 -0.40
N SER A 140 4.75 18.22 -1.47
CA SER A 140 4.39 17.00 -2.22
C SER A 140 4.49 15.77 -1.32
N CYS A 141 5.48 15.76 -0.42
CA CYS A 141 5.64 14.72 0.59
C CYS A 141 4.45 14.67 1.55
N ALA A 142 4.02 15.82 2.07
CA ALA A 142 2.89 15.91 2.99
C ALA A 142 1.59 15.36 2.38
N TRP A 143 1.30 15.74 1.13
CA TRP A 143 0.11 15.27 0.41
C TRP A 143 0.18 13.78 0.10
N THR A 144 1.27 13.31 -0.50
CA THR A 144 1.40 11.90 -0.87
C THR A 144 1.38 10.97 0.34
N GLY A 145 2.04 11.33 1.44
CA GLY A 145 2.01 10.55 2.69
C GLY A 145 0.62 10.50 3.33
N SER A 146 -0.09 11.63 3.35
CA SER A 146 -1.47 11.70 3.87
C SER A 146 -2.43 10.85 3.04
N LEU A 147 -2.30 10.91 1.72
CA LEU A 147 -3.13 10.16 0.76
C LEU A 147 -2.88 8.65 0.82
N VAL A 148 -1.61 8.21 0.95
CA VAL A 148 -1.29 6.79 1.22
C VAL A 148 -1.93 6.33 2.51
N THR A 149 -1.88 7.16 3.55
CA THR A 149 -2.42 6.81 4.87
C THR A 149 -3.94 6.64 4.83
N LEU A 150 -4.65 7.67 4.36
CA LEU A 150 -6.11 7.66 4.23
C LEU A 150 -6.58 6.58 3.25
N GLY A 151 -5.87 6.42 2.14
CA GLY A 151 -6.20 5.44 1.12
C GLY A 151 -5.95 4.01 1.57
N GLY A 152 -4.79 3.73 2.16
CA GLY A 152 -4.40 2.41 2.64
C GLY A 152 -5.30 1.91 3.78
N LEU A 153 -5.38 2.66 4.87
CA LEU A 153 -6.22 2.31 6.03
C LEU A 153 -7.71 2.37 5.66
N GLY A 154 -8.12 3.38 4.88
CA GLY A 154 -9.48 3.47 4.39
C GLY A 154 -9.88 2.25 3.56
N CYS A 155 -9.04 1.77 2.64
CA CYS A 155 -9.35 0.58 1.84
C CYS A 155 -9.64 -0.64 2.72
N VAL A 156 -8.78 -0.95 3.68
CA VAL A 156 -8.97 -2.13 4.54
C VAL A 156 -10.18 -1.98 5.48
N ILE A 157 -10.43 -0.78 6.00
CA ILE A 157 -11.60 -0.50 6.86
C ILE A 157 -12.90 -0.62 6.07
N TRP A 158 -12.98 -0.04 4.87
CA TRP A 158 -14.17 -0.14 4.02
C TRP A 158 -14.42 -1.56 3.53
N VAL A 159 -13.37 -2.32 3.21
CA VAL A 159 -13.51 -3.74 2.87
C VAL A 159 -13.93 -4.58 4.08
N PHE A 160 -13.43 -4.29 5.28
CA PHE A 160 -13.91 -4.91 6.51
C PHE A 160 -15.40 -4.65 6.74
N LEU A 161 -15.85 -3.38 6.66
CA LEU A 161 -17.26 -3.01 6.81
C LEU A 161 -18.16 -3.69 5.76
N ARG A 162 -17.66 -3.84 4.53
CA ARG A 162 -18.34 -4.56 3.46
C ARG A 162 -18.46 -6.05 3.72
N SER A 163 -17.37 -6.68 4.15
CA SER A 163 -17.32 -8.09 4.52
C SER A 163 -18.27 -8.37 5.69
N LEU A 164 -18.28 -7.50 6.70
CA LEU A 164 -19.20 -7.56 7.83
C LEU A 164 -20.67 -7.41 7.40
N TRP A 165 -20.99 -6.46 6.53
CA TRP A 165 -22.34 -6.29 6.00
C TRP A 165 -22.84 -7.55 5.28
N LEU A 166 -21.98 -8.16 4.45
CA LEU A 166 -22.30 -9.39 3.73
C LEU A 166 -22.49 -10.56 4.70
N HIS A 167 -21.60 -10.67 5.69
CA HIS A 167 -21.67 -11.72 6.71
C HIS A 167 -22.99 -11.65 7.49
N ILE A 168 -23.37 -10.46 7.97
CA ILE A 168 -24.63 -10.27 8.70
C ILE A 168 -25.83 -10.61 7.81
N ARG A 169 -25.82 -10.15 6.56
CA ARG A 169 -26.94 -10.39 5.64
C ARG A 169 -27.13 -11.88 5.34
N ILE A 170 -26.06 -12.65 5.25
CA ILE A 170 -26.11 -14.07 4.86
C ILE A 170 -26.26 -15.00 6.05
N PHE A 171 -25.45 -14.84 7.10
CA PHE A 171 -25.47 -15.74 8.27
C PHE A 171 -26.63 -15.44 9.21
N TRP A 172 -26.93 -14.16 9.42
CA TRP A 172 -28.02 -13.74 10.30
C TRP A 172 -29.35 -13.53 9.57
N ASP A 173 -29.36 -13.71 8.24
CA ASP A 173 -30.54 -13.51 7.37
C ASP A 173 -31.28 -12.20 7.69
N ARG A 174 -30.50 -11.16 8.01
CA ARG A 174 -30.99 -9.88 8.53
C ARG A 174 -30.42 -8.75 7.71
N ASP A 175 -31.30 -7.96 7.09
CA ASP A 175 -30.87 -6.75 6.39
C ASP A 175 -30.31 -5.73 7.39
N PRO A 176 -29.03 -5.31 7.23
CA PRO A 176 -28.45 -4.29 8.09
C PRO A 176 -29.14 -2.95 7.81
N GLY A 177 -30.06 -2.57 8.70
CA GLY A 177 -30.90 -1.38 8.54
C GLY A 177 -30.13 -0.05 8.64
N LYS A 178 -30.88 1.06 8.77
CA LYS A 178 -30.34 2.44 8.77
C LYS A 178 -29.22 2.69 9.80
N ARG A 179 -29.27 2.02 10.96
CA ARG A 179 -28.24 2.15 12.01
C ARG A 179 -26.87 1.68 11.53
N PHE A 180 -26.81 0.54 10.83
CA PHE A 180 -25.56 0.03 10.26
C PHE A 180 -25.03 0.95 9.17
N LYS A 181 -25.91 1.46 8.30
CA LYS A 181 -25.53 2.43 7.24
C LYS A 181 -24.81 3.64 7.83
N TRP A 182 -25.41 4.33 8.79
CA TRP A 182 -24.78 5.51 9.40
C TRP A 182 -23.53 5.15 10.20
N GLY A 183 -23.55 4.06 10.97
CA GLY A 183 -22.38 3.59 11.69
C GLY A 183 -21.18 3.31 10.78
N SER A 184 -21.41 2.62 9.65
CA SER A 184 -20.35 2.33 8.69
C SER A 184 -19.80 3.58 7.98
N LEU A 185 -20.62 4.58 7.70
CA LEU A 185 -20.16 5.85 7.12
C LEU A 185 -19.28 6.60 8.12
N VAL A 186 -19.72 6.72 9.37
CA VAL A 186 -18.94 7.40 10.42
C VAL A 186 -17.63 6.67 10.64
N ILE A 187 -17.65 5.35 10.89
CA ILE A 187 -16.45 4.56 11.15
C ILE A 187 -15.52 4.57 9.92
N GLY A 188 -16.06 4.41 8.72
CA GLY A 188 -15.30 4.31 7.48
C GLY A 188 -14.52 5.58 7.11
N TYR A 189 -14.96 6.76 7.53
CA TYR A 189 -14.26 8.02 7.29
C TYR A 189 -13.52 8.55 8.52
N LEU A 190 -14.11 8.47 9.71
CA LEU A 190 -13.52 9.00 10.94
C LEU A 190 -12.28 8.22 11.32
N LEU A 191 -12.32 6.88 11.23
CA LEU A 191 -11.23 6.04 11.72
C LEU A 191 -9.92 6.25 10.92
N PRO A 192 -9.91 6.26 9.57
CA PRO A 192 -8.69 6.62 8.81
C PRO A 192 -8.18 8.03 9.13
N PHE A 193 -9.07 8.98 9.37
CA PHE A 193 -8.69 10.36 9.69
C PHE A 193 -8.03 10.47 11.07
N VAL A 194 -8.53 9.75 12.07
CA VAL A 194 -7.91 9.66 13.40
C VAL A 194 -6.50 9.07 13.30
N PHE A 195 -6.32 8.00 12.50
CA PHE A 195 -4.99 7.43 12.27
C PHE A 195 -4.05 8.40 11.55
N LEU A 196 -4.55 9.18 10.58
CA LEU A 196 -3.76 10.23 9.93
C LEU A 196 -3.26 11.26 10.95
N ILE A 197 -4.14 11.76 11.83
CA ILE A 197 -3.75 12.70 12.90
C ILE A 197 -2.69 12.06 13.81
N ALA A 198 -2.89 10.81 14.21
CA ALA A 198 -1.92 10.10 15.06
C ALA A 198 -0.55 9.96 14.39
N ILE A 199 -0.51 9.68 13.08
CA ILE A 199 0.75 9.57 12.33
C ILE A 199 1.44 10.93 12.20
N LEU A 200 0.68 11.99 11.88
CA LEU A 200 1.22 13.35 11.81
C LEU A 200 1.79 13.81 13.16
N ALA A 201 1.13 13.46 14.27
CA ALA A 201 1.57 13.84 15.61
C ALA A 201 2.76 13.01 16.11
N ALA A 202 2.86 11.73 15.74
CA ALA A 202 3.85 10.82 16.30
C ALA A 202 5.13 10.67 15.46
N THR A 203 5.03 10.65 14.13
CA THR A 203 6.17 10.29 13.26
C THR A 203 6.36 11.20 12.07
N GLY A 204 5.26 11.57 11.42
CA GLY A 204 5.29 12.30 10.17
C GLY A 204 5.70 11.48 8.95
N PHE A 205 6.04 12.16 7.84
CA PHE A 205 6.28 11.56 6.54
C PHE A 205 7.64 11.98 5.95
N SER A 206 8.29 11.08 5.21
CA SER A 206 9.50 11.39 4.44
C SER A 206 9.70 10.48 3.22
N TYR A 207 10.57 10.90 2.30
CA TYR A 207 10.94 10.11 1.12
C TYR A 207 11.95 9.02 1.49
N ARG A 208 11.47 7.76 1.56
CA ARG A 208 12.32 6.63 1.98
C ARG A 208 12.34 5.43 1.04
N MET A 209 11.30 5.24 0.23
CA MET A 209 11.16 4.06 -0.65
C MET A 209 10.88 4.40 -2.11
N GLY A 210 10.91 5.69 -2.47
CA GLY A 210 10.64 6.16 -3.82
C GLY A 210 10.13 7.60 -3.83
N GLN A 211 9.33 7.93 -4.84
CA GLN A 211 8.80 9.29 -5.05
C GLN A 211 7.50 9.57 -4.29
N THR A 212 7.04 8.64 -3.46
CA THR A 212 5.85 8.78 -2.60
C THR A 212 6.33 8.74 -1.16
N CYS A 213 5.83 9.65 -0.31
CA CYS A 213 6.21 9.65 1.10
C CYS A 213 5.47 8.58 1.91
N LEU A 214 6.15 8.04 2.92
CA LEU A 214 5.62 7.06 3.86
C LEU A 214 5.84 7.50 5.31
N PRO A 215 5.06 6.95 6.28
CA PRO A 215 5.26 7.21 7.69
C PRO A 215 6.70 6.92 8.18
N ASN A 216 7.25 7.80 9.02
CA ASN A 216 8.60 7.67 9.57
C ASN A 216 8.72 6.52 10.59
N ARG A 217 9.90 5.88 10.65
CA ARG A 217 10.10 4.57 11.31
C ARG A 217 9.73 4.54 12.79
N GLU A 218 10.09 5.57 13.57
CA GLU A 218 10.12 5.51 15.04
C GLU A 218 8.81 5.01 15.67
N HIS A 219 7.65 5.27 15.05
CA HIS A 219 6.38 4.66 15.46
C HIS A 219 5.48 4.17 14.32
N ALA A 220 5.95 4.17 13.05
CA ALA A 220 5.13 3.78 11.89
C ALA A 220 4.55 2.36 11.99
N LEU A 221 5.27 1.44 12.65
CA LEU A 221 4.81 0.07 12.88
C LEU A 221 3.47 0.08 13.62
N VAL A 222 3.41 0.79 14.74
CA VAL A 222 2.27 0.79 15.65
C VAL A 222 1.16 1.72 15.16
N THR A 223 1.51 2.83 14.51
CA THR A 223 0.52 3.83 14.09
C THR A 223 -0.13 3.52 12.74
N PHE A 224 0.54 2.77 11.86
CA PHE A 224 0.05 2.50 10.50
C PHE A 224 -0.01 1.01 10.17
N TRP A 225 1.14 0.31 10.23
CA TRP A 225 1.27 -1.02 9.65
C TRP A 225 0.49 -2.12 10.37
N ILE A 226 0.53 -2.14 11.72
CA ILE A 226 -0.23 -3.12 12.52
C ILE A 226 -1.72 -3.02 12.19
N TRP A 227 -2.28 -1.81 12.22
CA TRP A 227 -3.71 -1.59 12.02
C TRP A 227 -4.16 -1.97 10.62
N LEU A 228 -3.34 -1.68 9.61
CA LEU A 228 -3.59 -2.10 8.24
C LEU A 228 -3.77 -3.63 8.15
N VAL A 229 -2.87 -4.39 8.79
CA VAL A 229 -2.90 -5.86 8.80
C VAL A 229 -4.07 -6.39 9.61
N VAL A 230 -4.34 -5.84 10.80
CA VAL A 230 -5.45 -6.29 11.66
C VAL A 230 -6.78 -6.19 10.91
N PHE A 231 -7.08 -5.04 10.30
CA PHE A 231 -8.32 -4.88 9.53
C PHE A 231 -8.34 -5.77 8.28
N ALA A 232 -7.20 -5.97 7.61
CA ALA A 232 -7.10 -6.86 6.47
C ALA A 232 -7.39 -8.33 6.83
N ILE A 233 -6.83 -8.82 7.95
CA ILE A 233 -7.06 -10.20 8.44
C ILE A 233 -8.52 -10.37 8.85
N LEU A 234 -9.08 -9.43 9.61
CA LEU A 234 -10.49 -9.50 10.02
C LEU A 234 -11.42 -9.52 8.79
N ALA A 235 -11.16 -8.67 7.80
CA ALA A 235 -11.91 -8.65 6.56
C ALA A 235 -11.78 -9.98 5.80
N PHE A 236 -10.56 -10.54 5.73
CA PHE A 236 -10.27 -11.81 5.08
C PHE A 236 -11.00 -13.00 5.72
N LEU A 237 -10.97 -13.09 7.06
CA LEU A 237 -11.65 -14.16 7.78
C LEU A 237 -13.16 -14.12 7.53
N LEU A 238 -13.77 -12.94 7.68
CA LEU A 238 -15.20 -12.73 7.39
C LEU A 238 -15.53 -13.04 5.93
N GLN A 239 -14.68 -12.62 4.99
CA GLN A 239 -14.90 -12.83 3.56
C GLN A 239 -14.81 -14.32 3.21
N THR A 240 -13.82 -15.02 3.78
CA THR A 240 -13.58 -16.45 3.57
C THR A 240 -14.73 -17.29 4.12
N VAL A 241 -15.13 -17.05 5.37
CA VAL A 241 -16.25 -17.75 6.01
C VAL A 241 -17.53 -17.55 5.21
N THR A 242 -17.80 -16.30 4.79
CA THR A 242 -19.00 -15.97 4.02
C THR A 242 -18.99 -16.62 2.64
N THR A 243 -17.87 -16.58 1.94
CA THR A 243 -17.73 -17.18 0.60
C THR A 243 -17.81 -18.71 0.67
N ALA A 244 -17.19 -19.34 1.68
CA ALA A 244 -17.22 -20.79 1.88
C ALA A 244 -18.64 -21.28 2.17
N TYR A 245 -19.40 -20.57 3.02
CA TYR A 245 -20.80 -20.90 3.29
C TYR A 245 -21.68 -20.79 2.05
N CYS A 246 -21.52 -19.71 1.27
CA CYS A 246 -22.21 -19.54 0.00
C CYS A 246 -21.91 -20.69 -0.97
N PHE A 247 -20.65 -21.07 -1.09
CA PHE A 247 -20.23 -22.18 -1.95
C PHE A 247 -20.79 -23.53 -1.47
N TYR A 248 -20.77 -23.79 -0.16
CA TYR A 248 -21.35 -24.99 0.43
C TYR A 248 -22.85 -25.10 0.13
N VAL A 249 -23.61 -24.03 0.34
CA VAL A 249 -25.04 -23.96 0.02
C VAL A 249 -25.28 -24.15 -1.47
N TYR A 250 -24.47 -23.54 -2.33
CA TYR A 250 -24.52 -23.70 -3.78
C TYR A 250 -24.35 -25.16 -4.22
N ILE A 251 -23.29 -25.83 -3.79
CA ILE A 251 -23.03 -27.24 -4.13
C ILE A 251 -24.14 -28.15 -3.58
N ARG A 252 -24.60 -27.92 -2.35
CA ARG A 252 -25.70 -28.69 -1.75
C ARG A 252 -26.97 -28.57 -2.57
N THR A 253 -27.24 -27.39 -3.12
CA THR A 253 -28.47 -27.13 -3.89
C THR A 253 -28.38 -27.69 -5.29
N LEU A 254 -27.25 -27.56 -5.98
CA LEU A 254 -27.00 -28.23 -7.26
C LEU A 254 -27.17 -29.76 -7.17
N ARG A 255 -26.66 -30.37 -6.09
CA ARG A 255 -26.85 -31.81 -5.84
C ARG A 255 -28.32 -32.16 -5.62
N ARG A 256 -29.11 -31.26 -5.02
CA ARG A 256 -30.54 -31.46 -4.78
C ARG A 256 -31.39 -31.26 -6.03
N GLU A 257 -31.11 -30.25 -6.84
CA GLU A 257 -31.77 -30.03 -8.14
C GLU A 257 -31.53 -31.21 -9.08
N ARG A 258 -30.27 -31.68 -9.19
CA ARG A 258 -29.92 -32.87 -9.97
C ARG A 258 -30.64 -34.14 -9.50
N ARG A 259 -30.96 -34.27 -8.20
CA ARG A 259 -31.77 -35.37 -7.64
C ARG A 259 -33.28 -35.18 -7.84
N SER A 260 -33.78 -33.94 -7.83
CA SER A 260 -35.21 -33.66 -7.99
C SER A 260 -35.72 -33.84 -9.43
N SER A 261 -34.84 -33.81 -10.43
CA SER A 261 -35.18 -34.15 -11.82
C SER A 261 -35.55 -35.64 -12.01
N ALA A 262 -35.51 -36.45 -10.94
CA ALA A 262 -35.86 -37.87 -10.94
C ALA A 262 -37.15 -38.23 -10.15
N VAL A 263 -37.95 -37.26 -9.65
CA VAL A 263 -39.12 -37.55 -8.77
C VAL A 263 -40.42 -36.81 -9.18
N ASN A 264 -41.55 -37.52 -9.05
CA ASN A 264 -42.91 -37.16 -9.47
C ASN A 264 -43.50 -35.86 -8.88
N SER A 265 -44.52 -35.34 -9.58
CA SER A 265 -45.17 -34.02 -9.44
C SER A 265 -45.78 -33.65 -8.09
N PHE A 266 -45.98 -34.59 -7.17
CA PHE A 266 -46.68 -34.35 -5.90
C PHE A 266 -45.78 -33.78 -4.78
N GLU A 267 -44.49 -34.11 -4.74
CA GLU A 267 -43.53 -33.50 -3.78
C GLU A 267 -43.10 -32.08 -4.18
N ARG A 268 -43.42 -31.68 -5.40
CA ARG A 268 -43.07 -30.39 -6.01
C ARG A 268 -43.64 -29.21 -5.22
N GLY A 269 -44.80 -29.38 -4.57
CA GLY A 269 -45.45 -28.37 -3.73
C GLY A 269 -44.72 -28.07 -2.41
N ARG A 270 -44.06 -29.07 -1.80
CA ARG A 270 -43.32 -28.91 -0.54
C ARG A 270 -41.88 -28.43 -0.78
N ALA A 271 -41.29 -28.81 -1.92
CA ALA A 271 -40.01 -28.27 -2.39
C ALA A 271 -40.09 -26.77 -2.71
N ARG A 272 -41.21 -26.30 -3.27
CA ARG A 272 -41.45 -24.89 -3.67
C ARG A 272 -41.34 -23.90 -2.51
N ARG A 273 -41.78 -24.28 -1.30
CA ARG A 273 -41.72 -23.44 -0.07
C ARG A 273 -40.29 -23.27 0.50
N LYS A 274 -39.33 -24.09 0.09
CA LYS A 274 -37.88 -23.96 0.43
C LYS A 274 -37.04 -23.38 -0.72
N VAL A 275 -37.61 -23.33 -1.93
CA VAL A 275 -37.04 -22.72 -3.16
C VAL A 275 -37.31 -21.21 -3.20
N GLU A 276 -38.20 -20.68 -2.37
CA GLU A 276 -38.43 -19.22 -2.24
C GLU A 276 -37.18 -18.46 -1.75
N ASN A 277 -36.31 -19.10 -0.96
CA ASN A 277 -34.98 -18.55 -0.60
C ASN A 277 -33.91 -18.70 -1.71
N TRP A 278 -34.15 -19.49 -2.77
CA TRP A 278 -33.16 -19.81 -3.82
C TRP A 278 -33.06 -18.75 -4.91
N GLY A 279 -34.20 -18.19 -5.34
CA GLY A 279 -34.22 -17.08 -6.32
C GLY A 279 -33.42 -15.88 -5.79
N ASN A 280 -33.56 -15.58 -4.50
CA ASN A 280 -32.83 -14.51 -3.84
C ASN A 280 -31.35 -14.84 -3.66
N VAL A 281 -30.96 -16.06 -3.26
CA VAL A 281 -29.54 -16.43 -3.09
C VAL A 281 -28.79 -16.48 -4.43
N LYS A 282 -29.40 -17.02 -5.50
CA LYS A 282 -28.79 -17.05 -6.85
C LYS A 282 -28.66 -15.66 -7.44
N ARG A 283 -29.70 -14.81 -7.28
CA ARG A 283 -29.67 -13.39 -7.68
C ARG A 283 -28.65 -12.60 -6.87
N LEU A 284 -28.58 -12.81 -5.56
CA LEU A 284 -27.56 -12.20 -4.70
C LEU A 284 -26.16 -12.64 -5.10
N PHE A 285 -25.91 -13.92 -5.43
CA PHE A 285 -24.59 -14.39 -5.87
C PHE A 285 -24.18 -13.78 -7.23
N LEU A 286 -25.07 -13.77 -8.22
CA LEU A 286 -24.82 -13.17 -9.53
C LEU A 286 -24.63 -11.64 -9.45
N LEU A 287 -25.26 -10.97 -8.49
CA LEU A 287 -25.06 -9.53 -8.24
C LEU A 287 -23.84 -9.21 -7.35
N GLN A 288 -23.41 -10.14 -6.48
CA GLN A 288 -22.38 -9.90 -5.46
C GLN A 288 -21.01 -10.51 -5.79
N TRP A 289 -20.87 -11.43 -6.75
CA TRP A 289 -19.57 -12.07 -7.02
C TRP A 289 -18.46 -11.08 -7.39
N ARG A 290 -18.79 -10.03 -8.16
CA ARG A 290 -17.86 -8.93 -8.49
C ARG A 290 -17.44 -8.14 -7.24
N ASN A 291 -18.38 -7.91 -6.34
CA ASN A 291 -18.15 -7.20 -5.08
C ASN A 291 -17.26 -8.01 -4.14
N ILE A 292 -17.43 -9.33 -4.13
CA ILE A 292 -16.58 -10.29 -3.42
C ILE A 292 -15.17 -10.29 -4.03
N LEU A 293 -15.07 -10.34 -5.37
CA LEU A 293 -13.79 -10.33 -6.07
C LEU A 293 -13.00 -9.05 -5.80
N VAL A 294 -13.63 -7.87 -5.87
CA VAL A 294 -12.99 -6.60 -5.50
C VAL A 294 -12.44 -6.65 -4.07
N SER A 295 -13.23 -7.19 -3.13
CA SER A 295 -12.82 -7.29 -1.72
C SER A 295 -11.61 -8.21 -1.56
N ILE A 296 -11.59 -9.35 -2.24
CA ILE A 296 -10.44 -10.28 -2.27
C ILE A 296 -9.19 -9.61 -2.86
N PHE A 297 -9.31 -8.92 -3.99
CA PHE A 297 -8.18 -8.22 -4.61
C PHE A 297 -7.61 -7.11 -3.72
N VAL A 298 -8.47 -6.35 -3.04
CA VAL A 298 -8.03 -5.32 -2.09
C VAL A 298 -7.32 -5.95 -0.89
N ILE A 299 -7.83 -7.06 -0.36
CA ILE A 299 -7.20 -7.77 0.76
C ILE A 299 -5.82 -8.29 0.35
N ILE A 300 -5.73 -9.06 -0.75
CA ILE A 300 -4.46 -9.61 -1.24
C ILE A 300 -3.48 -8.47 -1.51
N GLY A 301 -3.92 -7.42 -2.21
CA GLY A 301 -3.08 -6.27 -2.51
C GLY A 301 -2.59 -5.54 -1.27
N SER A 302 -3.41 -5.40 -0.23
CA SER A 302 -3.03 -4.73 1.02
C SER A 302 -2.06 -5.58 1.84
N ILE A 303 -2.25 -6.90 1.87
CA ILE A 303 -1.32 -7.83 2.53
C ILE A 303 0.02 -7.86 1.78
N SER A 304 0.02 -7.95 0.46
CA SER A 304 1.25 -7.89 -0.35
C SER A 304 1.97 -6.55 -0.17
N PHE A 305 1.24 -5.44 -0.16
CA PHE A 305 1.80 -4.11 0.12
C PHE A 305 2.43 -4.05 1.50
N PHE A 306 1.75 -4.54 2.55
CA PHE A 306 2.33 -4.64 3.89
C PHE A 306 3.60 -5.47 3.87
N ILE A 307 3.58 -6.73 3.40
CA ILE A 307 4.73 -7.62 3.45
C ILE A 307 5.94 -6.98 2.76
N VAL A 308 5.76 -6.43 1.56
CA VAL A 308 6.87 -5.87 0.79
C VAL A 308 7.43 -4.61 1.44
N PHE A 309 6.59 -3.61 1.73
CA PHE A 309 7.06 -2.33 2.23
C PHE A 309 7.51 -2.41 3.70
N TRP A 310 6.86 -3.24 4.51
CA TRP A 310 7.28 -3.54 5.89
C TRP A 310 8.62 -4.26 5.91
N THR A 311 8.77 -5.34 5.12
CA THR A 311 10.03 -6.10 5.07
C THR A 311 11.15 -5.21 4.55
N GLN A 312 10.89 -4.34 3.58
CA GLN A 312 11.88 -3.39 3.08
C GLN A 312 12.29 -2.38 4.16
N ASP A 313 11.33 -1.80 4.89
CA ASP A 313 11.65 -0.85 5.97
C ASP A 313 12.39 -1.49 7.15
N SER A 314 11.97 -2.71 7.52
CA SER A 314 12.57 -3.51 8.60
C SER A 314 13.98 -3.97 8.22
N LYS A 315 14.19 -4.48 7.00
CA LYS A 315 15.52 -4.89 6.53
C LYS A 315 16.47 -3.70 6.46
N ILE A 316 16.05 -2.59 5.84
CA ILE A 316 16.88 -1.37 5.79
C ILE A 316 17.09 -0.81 7.20
N GLY A 317 16.20 -1.05 8.17
CA GLY A 317 16.42 -0.64 9.55
C GLY A 317 17.42 -1.46 10.30
N THR A 318 17.22 -2.77 10.29
CA THR A 318 18.11 -3.72 10.95
C THR A 318 19.52 -3.66 10.36
N VAL A 319 19.64 -3.68 9.04
CA VAL A 319 20.93 -3.68 8.33
C VAL A 319 21.77 -2.44 8.65
N PHE A 320 21.17 -1.25 8.75
CA PHE A 320 21.92 -0.01 8.97
C PHE A 320 22.03 0.42 10.45
N ASN A 321 21.21 -0.11 11.36
CA ASN A 321 21.22 0.31 12.77
C ASN A 321 21.64 -0.79 13.76
N ASP A 322 21.75 -2.05 13.32
CA ASP A 322 22.14 -3.16 14.20
C ASP A 322 23.65 -3.49 14.06
N PRO A 323 24.45 -3.32 15.13
CA PRO A 323 25.89 -3.61 15.10
C PRO A 323 26.23 -5.09 14.85
N GLU A 324 25.33 -6.04 15.15
CA GLU A 324 25.60 -7.47 14.92
C GLU A 324 25.48 -7.87 13.43
N HIS A 325 24.60 -7.20 12.68
CA HIS A 325 24.32 -7.46 11.26
C HIS A 325 25.07 -6.52 10.32
N ILE A 326 26.02 -5.73 10.84
CA ILE A 326 26.77 -4.73 10.07
C ILE A 326 27.80 -5.35 9.13
N LYS A 327 28.15 -6.63 9.27
CA LYS A 327 29.19 -7.30 8.46
C LYS A 327 28.94 -7.21 6.95
N PRO A 328 27.78 -7.65 6.41
CA PRO A 328 27.53 -7.56 4.98
C PRO A 328 27.42 -6.10 4.52
N VAL A 329 26.95 -5.18 5.37
CA VAL A 329 26.95 -3.73 5.09
C VAL A 329 28.37 -3.23 4.93
N LYS A 330 29.27 -3.54 5.87
CA LYS A 330 30.69 -3.18 5.79
C LYS A 330 31.31 -3.74 4.51
N THR A 331 31.03 -4.99 4.14
CA THR A 331 31.54 -5.57 2.88
C THR A 331 31.03 -4.81 1.65
N TRP A 332 29.75 -4.45 1.62
CA TRP A 332 29.17 -3.64 0.55
C TRP A 332 29.83 -2.25 0.48
N ILE A 333 30.00 -1.58 1.63
CA ILE A 333 30.62 -0.25 1.72
C ILE A 333 32.08 -0.30 1.28
N ILE A 334 32.85 -1.28 1.75
CA ILE A 334 34.23 -1.50 1.34
C ILE A 334 34.31 -1.65 -0.18
N CYS A 335 33.43 -2.47 -0.77
CA CYS A 335 33.34 -2.60 -2.21
C CYS A 335 33.11 -1.23 -2.87
N GLN A 336 32.14 -0.44 -2.39
CA GLN A 336 31.85 0.89 -2.96
C GLN A 336 33.03 1.85 -2.86
N THR A 337 33.79 1.81 -1.76
CA THR A 337 34.99 2.64 -1.61
C THR A 337 36.13 2.20 -2.52
N LEU A 338 36.34 0.88 -2.69
CA LEU A 338 37.40 0.33 -3.53
C LEU A 338 37.11 0.53 -5.02
N SER A 339 35.85 0.38 -5.43
CA SER A 339 35.41 0.60 -6.81
C SER A 339 35.19 2.08 -7.17
N LYS A 340 35.48 3.00 -6.24
CA LYS A 340 35.21 4.45 -6.36
C LYS A 340 33.75 4.75 -6.71
N GLY A 341 32.83 3.96 -6.18
CA GLY A 341 31.38 4.10 -6.37
C GLY A 341 30.83 3.39 -7.61
N ASP A 342 31.50 2.36 -8.14
CA ASP A 342 30.90 1.51 -9.17
C ASP A 342 29.74 0.70 -8.58
N LYS A 343 28.53 1.17 -8.92
CA LYS A 343 27.26 0.62 -8.46
C LYS A 343 26.99 -0.80 -8.97
N ASN A 344 27.58 -1.21 -10.09
CA ASN A 344 27.28 -2.50 -10.70
C ASN A 344 28.08 -3.62 -10.02
N GLU A 345 29.35 -3.38 -9.71
CA GLU A 345 30.24 -4.36 -9.09
C GLU A 345 29.77 -4.74 -7.67
N CYS A 346 29.31 -3.75 -6.90
CA CYS A 346 28.96 -3.93 -5.50
C CYS A 346 27.50 -4.37 -5.27
N ARG A 347 26.67 -4.39 -6.31
CA ARG A 347 25.24 -4.71 -6.19
C ARG A 347 24.98 -6.15 -5.72
N ARG A 348 25.89 -7.08 -5.99
CA ARG A 348 25.78 -8.49 -5.55
C ARG A 348 25.64 -8.63 -4.03
N TYR A 349 26.21 -7.69 -3.28
CA TYR A 349 26.17 -7.70 -1.81
C TYR A 349 24.89 -7.09 -1.23
N VAL A 350 24.08 -6.43 -2.06
CA VAL A 350 22.86 -5.72 -1.63
C VAL A 350 21.59 -6.57 -1.76
N LYS A 351 21.65 -7.68 -2.50
CA LYS A 351 20.48 -8.48 -2.86
C LYS A 351 19.64 -8.90 -1.65
N ASP A 352 20.27 -9.15 -0.51
CA ASP A 352 19.58 -9.56 0.72
C ASP A 352 19.11 -8.38 1.59
N PHE A 353 19.61 -7.17 1.36
CA PHE A 353 19.30 -5.96 2.15
C PHE A 353 17.95 -5.36 1.80
N THR A 354 17.46 -5.65 0.61
CA THR A 354 16.20 -5.11 0.11
C THR A 354 15.25 -6.23 -0.29
N VAL A 355 14.01 -5.87 -0.58
CA VAL A 355 13.04 -6.79 -1.19
C VAL A 355 13.24 -6.76 -2.70
N ASP A 356 13.03 -7.91 -3.34
CA ASP A 356 13.13 -8.04 -4.79
C ASP A 356 12.31 -6.97 -5.51
N GLN A 357 12.92 -6.39 -6.54
CA GLN A 357 12.33 -5.37 -7.40
C GLN A 357 10.98 -5.79 -7.99
N SER A 358 10.87 -7.06 -8.39
CA SER A 358 9.63 -7.63 -8.92
C SER A 358 8.51 -7.61 -7.88
N ALA A 359 8.79 -7.94 -6.62
CA ALA A 359 7.79 -7.95 -5.57
C ALA A 359 7.27 -6.53 -5.26
N VAL A 360 8.15 -5.53 -5.24
CA VAL A 360 7.76 -4.11 -5.10
C VAL A 360 6.89 -3.69 -6.29
N LEU A 361 7.32 -3.96 -7.51
CA LEU A 361 6.57 -3.60 -8.72
C LEU A 361 5.20 -4.29 -8.77
N THR A 362 5.13 -5.59 -8.48
CA THR A 362 3.88 -6.35 -8.43
C THR A 362 2.93 -5.78 -7.38
N SER A 363 3.43 -5.45 -6.19
CA SER A 363 2.59 -4.87 -5.13
C SER A 363 2.00 -3.51 -5.52
N LEU A 364 2.78 -2.68 -6.22
CA LEU A 364 2.35 -1.36 -6.71
C LEU A 364 1.36 -1.47 -7.87
N ILE A 365 1.59 -2.41 -8.80
CA ILE A 365 0.62 -2.71 -9.88
C ILE A 365 -0.69 -3.23 -9.27
N LEU A 366 -0.60 -4.14 -8.31
CA LEU A 366 -1.77 -4.67 -7.61
C LEU A 366 -2.47 -3.61 -6.78
N ALA A 367 -1.79 -2.55 -6.33
CA ALA A 367 -2.42 -1.36 -5.76
C ALA A 367 -3.18 -0.53 -6.80
N SER A 368 -2.58 -0.34 -7.98
CA SER A 368 -3.13 0.49 -9.07
C SER A 368 -4.35 -0.15 -9.74
N VAL A 369 -4.34 -1.48 -9.92
CA VAL A 369 -5.35 -2.22 -10.71
C VAL A 369 -6.66 -2.46 -9.95
N ARG A 370 -6.69 -2.31 -8.61
CA ARG A 370 -7.89 -2.58 -7.79
C ARG A 370 -9.11 -1.80 -8.25
N SER A 371 -8.88 -0.59 -8.76
CA SER A 371 -9.91 0.32 -9.23
C SER A 371 -10.55 -0.10 -10.55
N TYR A 372 -9.86 -0.90 -11.36
CA TYR A 372 -10.40 -1.37 -12.65
C TYR A 372 -11.47 -2.45 -12.47
N LEU A 373 -11.44 -3.12 -11.32
CA LEU A 373 -12.46 -4.09 -10.91
C LEU A 373 -13.64 -3.41 -10.22
N LEU A 374 -13.55 -2.10 -9.91
CA LEU A 374 -14.69 -1.34 -9.40
C LEU A 374 -15.67 -1.10 -10.55
N PRO A 375 -16.96 -1.38 -10.34
CA PRO A 375 -17.89 -1.42 -11.44
C PRO A 375 -18.21 -0.06 -12.03
N SER A 376 -17.97 0.06 -13.33
CA SER A 376 -18.71 0.94 -14.22
C SER A 376 -19.88 0.15 -14.80
N LYS A 377 -21.10 0.53 -14.41
CA LYS A 377 -22.42 0.02 -14.87
C LYS A 377 -22.77 -1.44 -14.51
N ASN A 378 -23.94 -1.59 -13.89
CA ASN A 378 -24.79 -2.74 -14.16
C ASN A 378 -25.57 -2.41 -15.44
N PHE A 379 -25.26 -3.10 -16.52
CA PHE A 379 -26.28 -3.43 -17.52
C PHE A 379 -26.94 -4.70 -17.00
N GLU A 380 -28.13 -4.58 -16.43
CA GLU A 380 -29.06 -5.69 -16.23
C GLU A 380 -30.45 -5.11 -16.50
N GLU A 381 -31.03 -5.54 -17.64
CA GLU A 381 -32.48 -5.68 -17.81
C GLU A 381 -33.03 -6.74 -16.86
#